data_AF-A0A841JP38-F1
#
_entry.id   AF-A0A841JP38-F1
#
_cell.length_a   1.000
_cell.length_b   1.000
_cell.length_c   1.000
_cell.angle_alpha   90.00
_cell.angle_beta   90.00
_cell.angle_gamma   90.00
#
_symmetry.space_group_name_H-M   'P 1'
#
loop_
_entity.id
_entity.type
_entity.pdbx_description
1 polymer ?
#
loop_
_entity_poly.entity_id
_entity_poly.type
_entity_poly.pdbx_seq_one_letter_code
_entity_poly.pdbx_strand_id
1 'polypeptide(L)'
;MRFAALRDWIYPLAEPLSSDEVNLNKKREQECLDFVSSHSDPQSVVKAYAELERYEAERLERVEARLNTILGLTSITASLLLGGTFVLVNGGLSDSNLWVRSLAGLALLYLNLQIVGSTIAAIRGLTRMTWHAPTIEDLLPSSIIGSRDTNQQLAVRNCERHLHAEQNVNFKVTQMAVAHTAIRNFAAGSALVAMLGFASASIQSPGSAAAKAIRKDPDIQKLLRGPEGPPGPIGPKGEPGISATPIQSPSSDHRASRPR
;
A
#
# COMPACT_ATOMS: atom_id res chain seq x y z
N MET A 1 2.71 21.63 4.91
CA MET A 1 2.04 20.31 4.85
C MET A 1 1.73 19.87 6.26
N ARG A 2 0.47 19.55 6.58
CA ARG A 2 0.06 19.09 7.93
C ARG A 2 0.60 17.67 8.15
N PHE A 3 1.07 17.36 9.36
CA PHE A 3 1.64 16.05 9.73
C PHE A 3 0.72 14.86 9.36
N ALA A 4 -0.60 15.06 9.45
CA ALA A 4 -1.61 14.09 9.00
C ALA A 4 -1.47 13.70 7.52
N ALA A 5 -1.24 14.67 6.62
CA ALA A 5 -1.10 14.38 5.19
C ALA A 5 0.18 13.59 4.86
N LEU A 6 1.25 13.78 5.64
CA LEU A 6 2.49 13.00 5.49
C LEU A 6 2.30 11.57 6.03
N ARG A 7 1.61 11.42 7.17
CA ARG A 7 1.24 10.13 7.75
C ARG A 7 0.39 9.31 6.79
N ASP A 8 -0.65 9.93 6.22
CA ASP A 8 -1.58 9.24 5.31
C ASP A 8 -0.93 8.82 3.99
N TRP A 9 0.17 9.47 3.62
CA TRP A 9 0.99 9.08 2.49
C TRP A 9 1.87 7.86 2.78
N ILE A 10 2.44 7.80 3.99
CA ILE A 10 3.31 6.69 4.41
C ILE A 10 2.48 5.44 4.74
N TYR A 11 1.43 5.60 5.55
CA TYR A 11 0.54 4.52 5.95
C TYR A 11 -0.83 5.10 6.35
N PRO A 12 -1.86 4.95 5.50
CA PRO A 12 -3.18 5.47 5.83
C PRO A 12 -3.76 4.70 7.01
N LEU A 13 -4.02 5.41 8.10
CA LEU A 13 -4.63 4.88 9.32
C LEU A 13 -6.02 5.47 9.45
N ALA A 14 -6.96 4.64 9.91
CA ALA A 14 -8.23 5.16 10.42
C ALA A 14 -7.90 6.04 11.62
N GLU A 15 -8.27 7.32 11.55
CA GLU A 15 -8.11 8.22 12.68
C GLU A 15 -9.01 7.70 13.81
N PRO A 16 -8.45 7.39 15.01
CA PRO A 16 -9.29 6.97 16.11
C PRO A 16 -10.23 8.11 16.47
N LEU A 17 -11.52 7.80 16.72
CA LEU A 17 -12.47 8.80 17.18
C LEU A 17 -11.90 9.48 18.43
N SER A 18 -11.95 10.81 18.44
CA SER A 18 -11.57 11.58 19.61
C SER A 18 -12.51 11.26 20.79
N SER A 19 -12.02 11.39 22.02
CA SER A 19 -12.85 11.20 23.22
C SER A 19 -14.10 12.07 23.20
N ASP A 20 -14.00 13.26 22.61
CA ASP A 20 -15.08 14.22 22.51
C ASP A 20 -16.16 13.76 21.52
N GLU A 21 -15.76 13.19 20.37
CA GLU A 21 -16.68 12.58 19.40
C GLU A 21 -17.36 11.33 19.96
N VAL A 22 -16.64 10.50 20.73
CA VAL A 22 -17.23 9.34 21.41
C VAL A 22 -18.31 9.80 22.41
N ASN A 23 -18.04 10.84 23.19
CA ASN A 23 -19.00 11.37 24.16
C ASN A 23 -20.20 12.02 23.46
N LEU A 24 -19.97 12.74 22.35
CA LEU A 24 -21.03 13.33 21.54
C LEU A 24 -21.94 12.25 20.93
N ASN A 25 -21.35 11.16 20.41
CA ASN A 25 -22.11 10.04 19.83
C ASN A 25 -22.94 9.34 20.89
N LYS A 26 -22.38 9.06 22.08
CA LYS A 26 -23.15 8.50 23.20
C LYS A 26 -24.31 9.40 23.61
N LYS A 27 -24.09 10.72 23.62
CA LYS A 27 -25.14 11.68 23.94
C LYS A 27 -26.28 11.64 22.91
N ARG A 28 -25.95 11.62 21.61
CA ARG A 28 -26.94 11.49 20.53
C ARG A 28 -27.71 10.17 20.59
N GLU A 29 -27.00 9.09 20.91
CA GLU A 29 -27.58 7.76 21.08
C GLU A 29 -28.65 7.78 22.18
N GLN A 30 -28.31 8.38 23.32
CA GLN A 30 -29.22 8.51 24.44
C GLN A 30 -30.39 9.44 24.16
N GLU A 31 -30.17 10.57 23.49
CA GLU A 31 -31.24 11.47 23.02
C GLU A 31 -32.22 10.76 22.07
N CYS A 32 -31.71 9.87 21.21
CA CYS A 32 -32.54 9.10 20.28
C CYS A 32 -33.41 8.07 21.03
N LEU A 33 -32.82 7.35 21.99
CA LEU A 33 -33.55 6.41 22.85
C LEU A 33 -34.60 7.11 23.72
N ASP A 34 -34.26 8.26 24.29
CA ASP A 34 -35.17 9.09 25.08
C ASP A 34 -36.35 9.61 24.22
N PHE A 35 -36.09 9.99 22.97
CA PHE A 35 -37.12 10.40 22.02
C PHE A 35 -38.07 9.25 21.63
N VAL A 36 -37.53 8.06 21.38
CA VAL A 36 -38.32 6.87 21.04
C VAL A 36 -39.16 6.41 22.23
N SER A 37 -38.60 6.46 23.44
CA SER A 37 -39.31 6.08 24.65
C SER A 37 -40.44 7.05 25.02
N SER A 38 -40.34 8.33 24.64
CA SER A 38 -41.35 9.35 24.92
C SER A 38 -42.39 9.54 23.81
N HIS A 39 -42.27 8.80 22.70
CA HIS A 39 -43.11 9.01 21.53
C HIS A 39 -44.57 8.57 21.75
N SER A 40 -45.51 9.38 21.26
CA SER A 40 -46.95 9.19 21.51
C SER A 40 -47.57 8.04 20.70
N ASP A 41 -46.98 7.70 19.55
CA ASP A 41 -47.41 6.59 18.69
C ASP A 41 -46.24 5.61 18.43
N PRO A 42 -46.16 4.50 19.17
CA PRO A 42 -45.06 3.54 19.00
C PRO A 42 -45.16 2.73 17.70
N GLN A 43 -46.33 2.63 17.07
CA GLN A 43 -46.48 1.83 15.84
C GLN A 43 -45.87 2.49 14.62
N SER A 44 -46.02 3.82 14.49
CA SER A 44 -45.35 4.57 13.42
C SER A 44 -43.84 4.55 13.58
N VAL A 45 -43.33 4.63 14.81
CA VAL A 45 -41.90 4.55 15.11
C VAL A 45 -41.32 3.19 14.72
N VAL A 46 -41.98 2.08 15.07
CA VAL A 46 -41.55 0.74 14.67
C VAL A 46 -41.47 0.60 13.14
N LYS A 47 -42.47 1.11 12.40
CA LYS A 47 -42.46 1.09 10.93
C LYS A 47 -41.32 1.93 10.34
N ALA A 48 -41.08 3.12 10.90
CA ALA A 48 -40.01 4.00 10.45
C ALA A 48 -38.62 3.35 10.62
N TYR A 49 -38.35 2.72 11.78
CA TYR A 49 -37.08 2.01 12.00
C TYR A 49 -36.93 0.78 11.11
N ALA A 50 -38.01 0.06 10.81
CA ALA A 50 -37.95 -1.06 9.87
C ALA A 50 -37.59 -0.61 8.44
N GLU A 51 -38.03 0.58 8.03
CA GLU A 51 -37.65 1.17 6.73
C GLU A 51 -36.19 1.66 6.74
N LEU A 52 -35.75 2.31 7.82
CA LEU A 52 -34.36 2.71 8.02
C LEU A 52 -33.41 1.51 7.99
N GLU A 53 -33.77 0.40 8.64
CA GLU A 53 -32.95 -0.82 8.68
C GLU A 53 -32.77 -1.42 7.28
N ARG A 54 -33.80 -1.37 6.43
CA ARG A 54 -33.70 -1.77 5.01
C ARG A 54 -32.74 -0.87 4.23
N TYR A 55 -32.86 0.44 4.42
CA TYR A 55 -31.95 1.40 3.78
C TYR A 55 -30.49 1.16 4.19
N GLU A 56 -30.25 0.85 5.46
CA GLU A 56 -28.91 0.51 5.94
C GLU A 56 -28.38 -0.82 5.41
N ALA A 57 -29.25 -1.83 5.27
CA ALA A 57 -28.87 -3.10 4.66
C ALA A 57 -28.40 -2.91 3.21
N GLU A 58 -29.13 -2.11 2.40
CA GLU A 58 -28.72 -1.77 1.03
C GLU A 58 -27.40 -0.99 1.00
N ARG A 59 -27.21 -0.05 1.93
CA ARG A 59 -25.98 0.72 2.07
C ARG A 59 -24.80 -0.19 2.43
N LEU A 60 -25.01 -1.15 3.33
CA LEU A 60 -24.00 -2.14 3.73
C LEU A 60 -23.61 -3.03 2.55
N GLU A 61 -24.57 -3.58 1.81
CA GLU A 61 -24.33 -4.41 0.63
C GLU A 61 -23.47 -3.66 -0.40
N ARG A 62 -23.79 -2.37 -0.63
CA ARG A 62 -23.01 -1.51 -1.54
C ARG A 62 -21.58 -1.30 -1.07
N VAL A 63 -21.37 -1.10 0.24
CA VAL A 63 -20.03 -0.92 0.82
C VAL A 63 -19.23 -2.23 0.71
N GLU A 64 -19.85 -3.38 1.01
CA GLU A 64 -19.20 -4.69 0.92
C GLU A 64 -18.85 -5.06 -0.52
N ALA A 65 -19.72 -4.78 -1.49
CA ALA A 65 -19.43 -4.97 -2.91
C ALA A 65 -18.19 -4.17 -3.35
N ARG A 66 -18.05 -2.93 -2.88
CA ARG A 66 -16.88 -2.08 -3.19
C ARG A 66 -15.61 -2.59 -2.51
N LEU A 67 -15.69 -3.02 -1.25
CA LEU A 67 -14.56 -3.62 -0.53
C LEU A 67 -14.08 -4.92 -1.19
N ASN A 68 -15.00 -5.77 -1.64
CA ASN A 68 -14.67 -6.97 -2.41
C ASN A 68 -13.99 -6.64 -3.75
N THR A 69 -14.46 -5.60 -4.43
CA THR A 69 -13.82 -5.12 -5.67
C THR A 69 -12.39 -4.64 -5.42
N ILE A 70 -12.18 -3.87 -4.35
CA ILE A 70 -10.84 -3.44 -3.91
C ILE A 70 -9.94 -4.66 -3.63
N LEU A 71 -10.45 -5.65 -2.91
CA LEU A 71 -9.70 -6.88 -2.61
C LEU A 71 -9.27 -7.61 -3.90
N GLY A 72 -10.19 -7.75 -4.86
CA GLY A 72 -9.89 -8.33 -6.18
C GLY A 72 -8.78 -7.57 -6.92
N LEU A 73 -8.87 -6.23 -6.97
CA LEU A 73 -7.85 -5.38 -7.58
C LEU A 73 -6.49 -5.48 -6.89
N THR A 74 -6.47 -5.53 -5.55
CA THR A 74 -5.21 -5.68 -4.79
C THR A 74 -4.54 -7.02 -5.06
N SER A 75 -5.30 -8.10 -5.29
CA SER A 75 -4.75 -9.43 -5.61
C SER A 75 -4.05 -9.45 -6.97
N ILE A 76 -4.69 -8.88 -8.00
CA ILE A 76 -4.08 -8.74 -9.34
C ILE A 76 -2.79 -7.92 -9.23
N THR A 77 -2.86 -6.82 -8.49
CA THR A 77 -1.74 -5.90 -8.32
C THR A 77 -0.58 -6.52 -7.55
N ALA A 78 -0.87 -7.28 -6.48
CA ALA A 78 0.14 -8.03 -5.73
C ALA A 78 0.89 -9.01 -6.63
N SER A 79 0.19 -9.67 -7.55
CA SER A 79 0.79 -10.60 -8.50
C SER A 79 1.78 -9.90 -9.44
N LEU A 80 1.44 -8.70 -9.93
CA LEU A 80 2.33 -7.87 -10.74
C LEU A 80 3.57 -7.40 -9.96
N LEU A 81 3.38 -6.99 -8.71
CA LEU A 81 4.49 -6.59 -7.83
C LEU A 81 5.45 -7.74 -7.53
N LEU A 82 4.93 -8.94 -7.28
CA LEU A 82 5.74 -10.14 -7.08
C LEU A 82 6.57 -10.44 -8.34
N GLY A 83 5.96 -10.36 -9.53
CA GLY A 83 6.67 -10.50 -10.80
C GLY A 83 7.79 -9.45 -10.96
N GLY A 84 7.49 -8.19 -10.70
CA GLY A 84 8.49 -7.11 -10.74
C GLY A 84 9.63 -7.30 -9.75
N THR A 85 9.32 -7.75 -8.53
CA THR A 85 10.32 -8.05 -7.50
C THR A 85 11.20 -9.23 -7.92
N PHE A 86 10.61 -10.28 -8.49
CA PHE A 86 11.35 -11.44 -9.01
C PHE A 86 12.32 -11.04 -10.12
N VAL A 87 11.90 -10.19 -11.06
CA VAL A 87 12.78 -9.67 -12.11
C VAL A 87 13.95 -8.88 -11.52
N LEU A 88 13.70 -8.06 -10.50
CA LEU A 88 14.74 -7.25 -9.85
C LEU A 88 15.76 -8.13 -9.11
N VAL A 89 15.29 -9.18 -8.42
CA VAL A 89 16.15 -10.14 -7.69
C VAL A 89 17.00 -10.97 -8.65
N ASN A 90 16.45 -11.39 -9.79
CA ASN A 90 17.17 -12.18 -10.81
C ASN A 90 18.10 -11.34 -11.71
N GLY A 91 18.40 -10.10 -11.32
CA GLY A 91 19.40 -9.29 -12.01
C GLY A 91 18.89 -8.54 -13.24
N GLY A 92 17.57 -8.33 -13.36
CA GLY A 92 16.99 -7.50 -14.44
C GLY A 92 17.54 -6.08 -14.51
N LEU A 93 18.16 -5.59 -13.43
CA LEU A 93 18.84 -4.30 -13.34
C LEU A 93 20.35 -4.42 -13.03
N SER A 94 20.96 -5.58 -13.30
CA SER A 94 22.37 -5.85 -12.97
C SER A 94 23.37 -4.91 -13.64
N ASP A 95 23.03 -4.39 -14.82
CA ASP A 95 23.84 -3.42 -15.56
C ASP A 95 23.52 -1.95 -15.25
N SER A 96 22.55 -1.68 -14.36
CA SER A 96 22.16 -0.33 -13.99
C SER A 96 23.04 0.27 -12.88
N ASN A 97 23.00 1.59 -12.74
CA ASN A 97 23.68 2.29 -11.65
C ASN A 97 23.10 1.84 -10.30
N LEU A 98 23.95 1.69 -9.28
CA LEU A 98 23.56 1.24 -7.94
C LEU A 98 22.40 2.07 -7.37
N TRP A 99 22.41 3.40 -7.61
CA TRP A 99 21.35 4.31 -7.19
C TRP A 99 19.99 3.97 -7.79
N VAL A 100 19.93 3.61 -9.08
CA VAL A 100 18.69 3.23 -9.76
C VAL A 100 18.16 1.92 -9.19
N ARG A 101 19.05 0.95 -8.94
CA ARG A 101 18.68 -0.33 -8.32
C ARG A 101 18.14 -0.15 -6.91
N SER A 102 18.79 0.67 -6.09
CA SER A 102 18.35 0.98 -4.72
C SER A 102 17.02 1.73 -4.72
N LEU A 103 16.84 2.71 -5.61
CA LEU A 103 15.59 3.46 -5.73
C LEU A 103 14.43 2.57 -6.21
N ALA A 104 14.67 1.70 -7.19
CA ALA A 104 13.69 0.73 -7.67
C ALA A 104 13.31 -0.28 -6.58
N GLY A 105 14.27 -0.78 -5.81
CA GLY A 105 14.02 -1.64 -4.66
C GLY A 105 13.18 -0.97 -3.58
N LEU A 106 13.52 0.29 -3.22
CA LEU A 106 12.77 1.07 -2.25
C LEU A 106 11.35 1.37 -2.73
N ALA A 107 11.19 1.70 -4.02
CA ALA A 107 9.88 1.95 -4.61
C ALA A 107 9.01 0.68 -4.62
N LEU A 108 9.56 -0.48 -4.99
CA LEU A 108 8.84 -1.76 -4.89
C LEU A 108 8.45 -2.08 -3.45
N LEU A 109 9.33 -1.86 -2.48
CA LEU A 109 9.01 -2.06 -1.07
C LEU A 109 7.84 -1.16 -0.62
N TYR A 110 7.88 0.12 -0.99
CA TYR A 110 6.80 1.07 -0.71
C TYR A 110 5.48 0.62 -1.33
N LEU A 111 5.49 0.21 -2.61
CA LEU A 111 4.29 -0.28 -3.29
C LEU A 111 3.72 -1.54 -2.63
N ASN A 112 4.57 -2.48 -2.20
CA ASN A 112 4.15 -3.65 -1.43
C ASN A 112 3.48 -3.26 -0.12
N LEU A 113 4.04 -2.29 0.61
CA LEU A 113 3.45 -1.80 1.86
C LEU A 113 2.05 -1.21 1.64
N GLN A 114 1.85 -0.45 0.57
CA GLN A 114 0.54 0.12 0.22
C GLN A 114 -0.48 -0.97 -0.12
N ILE A 115 -0.09 -2.01 -0.87
CA ILE A 115 -0.98 -3.13 -1.19
C ILE A 115 -1.33 -3.93 0.06
N VAL A 116 -0.37 -4.22 0.93
CA VAL A 116 -0.63 -4.89 2.21
C VAL A 116 -1.56 -4.04 3.08
N GLY A 117 -1.33 -2.73 3.17
CA GLY A 117 -2.19 -1.80 3.89
C GLY A 117 -3.63 -1.79 3.36
N SER A 118 -3.80 -1.70 2.04
CA SER A 118 -5.11 -1.77 1.38
C SER A 118 -5.83 -3.08 1.66
N THR A 119 -5.11 -4.21 1.58
CA THR A 119 -5.67 -5.55 1.84
C THR A 119 -6.09 -5.70 3.29
N ILE A 120 -5.28 -5.25 4.25
CA ILE A 120 -5.62 -5.31 5.68
C ILE A 120 -6.85 -4.43 5.96
N ALA A 121 -6.92 -3.22 5.41
CA ALA A 121 -8.08 -2.35 5.55
C ALA A 121 -9.34 -2.98 4.93
N ALA A 122 -9.21 -3.58 3.74
CA ALA A 122 -10.32 -4.29 3.10
C ALA A 122 -10.80 -5.48 3.92
N ILE A 123 -9.89 -6.30 4.45
CA ILE A 123 -10.23 -7.42 5.35
C ILE A 123 -10.94 -6.91 6.60
N ARG A 124 -10.42 -5.86 7.25
CA ARG A 124 -11.06 -5.23 8.42
C ARG A 124 -12.44 -4.64 8.09
N GLY A 125 -12.65 -4.12 6.90
CA GLY A 125 -13.97 -3.68 6.45
C GLY A 125 -14.93 -4.85 6.16
N LEU A 126 -14.40 -5.98 5.71
CA LEU A 126 -15.18 -7.18 5.40
C LEU A 126 -15.40 -8.10 6.60
N THR A 127 -14.67 -7.92 7.70
CA THR A 127 -14.90 -8.72 8.91
C THR A 127 -16.36 -8.58 9.34
N ARG A 128 -17.00 -9.72 9.56
CA ARG A 128 -18.37 -9.79 10.05
C ARG A 128 -18.36 -9.37 11.51
N MET A 129 -18.80 -8.15 11.80
CA MET A 129 -19.28 -7.82 13.14
C MET A 129 -20.63 -8.52 13.32
N THR A 130 -20.82 -9.12 14.49
CA THR A 130 -22.05 -9.82 14.87
C THR A 130 -23.24 -8.87 14.72
N TRP A 131 -24.02 -9.06 13.65
CA TRP A 131 -25.32 -8.44 13.53
C TRP A 131 -26.22 -9.08 14.58
N HIS A 132 -26.87 -8.29 15.42
CA HIS A 132 -27.98 -8.79 16.22
C HIS A 132 -29.15 -9.03 15.26
N ALA A 133 -29.13 -10.18 14.59
CA ALA A 133 -30.25 -10.63 13.79
C ALA A 133 -31.48 -10.71 14.70
N PRO A 134 -32.66 -10.26 14.23
CA PRO A 134 -33.88 -10.35 15.01
C PRO A 134 -34.15 -11.82 15.36
N THR A 135 -34.16 -12.13 16.65
CA THR A 135 -34.51 -13.45 17.15
C THR A 135 -36.03 -13.61 17.08
N ILE A 136 -36.55 -14.82 16.94
CA ILE A 136 -38.01 -15.08 16.97
C ILE A 136 -38.63 -14.56 18.27
N GLU A 137 -37.86 -14.61 19.37
CA GLU A 137 -38.21 -14.07 20.68
C GLU A 137 -38.35 -12.53 20.69
N ASP A 138 -37.71 -11.83 19.75
CA ASP A 138 -37.85 -10.38 19.58
C ASP A 138 -39.07 -10.00 18.74
N LEU A 139 -39.71 -10.96 18.08
CA LEU A 139 -40.88 -10.75 17.23
C LEU A 139 -42.18 -11.15 17.94
N LEU A 140 -42.09 -11.92 19.01
CA LEU A 140 -43.27 -12.42 19.73
C LEU A 140 -43.67 -11.45 20.84
N PRO A 141 -44.90 -10.90 20.80
CA PRO A 141 -45.40 -10.11 21.92
C PRO A 141 -45.49 -11.02 23.16
N SER A 142 -44.85 -10.60 24.25
CA SER A 142 -45.07 -11.18 25.57
C SER A 142 -46.57 -11.16 25.87
N SER A 143 -47.18 -12.33 26.06
CA SER A 143 -48.62 -12.49 26.34
C SER A 143 -49.07 -11.84 27.65
N ILE A 144 -48.13 -11.29 28.42
CA ILE A 144 -48.30 -10.74 29.77
C ILE A 144 -48.35 -9.19 29.74
N ILE A 145 -47.91 -8.55 28.65
CA ILE A 145 -47.72 -7.10 28.55
C ILE A 145 -48.79 -6.48 27.63
N GLY A 146 -49.35 -5.33 28.03
CA GLY A 146 -50.32 -4.58 27.22
C GLY A 146 -49.74 -4.16 25.87
N SER A 147 -50.57 -4.12 24.82
CA SER A 147 -50.12 -3.87 23.44
C SER A 147 -49.32 -2.58 23.25
N ARG A 148 -49.57 -1.54 24.06
CA ARG A 148 -48.83 -0.28 24.03
C ARG A 148 -47.40 -0.43 24.55
N ASP A 149 -47.22 -1.06 25.70
CA ASP A 149 -45.91 -1.26 26.33
C ASP A 149 -45.05 -2.22 25.51
N THR A 150 -45.65 -3.25 24.90
CA THR A 150 -44.97 -4.16 23.98
C THR A 150 -44.45 -3.42 22.74
N ASN A 151 -45.26 -2.55 22.13
CA ASN A 151 -44.84 -1.76 20.96
C ASN A 151 -43.76 -0.74 21.32
N GLN A 152 -43.79 -0.17 22.52
CA GLN A 152 -42.76 0.77 23.00
C GLN A 152 -41.43 0.05 23.25
N GLN A 153 -41.44 -1.13 23.87
CA GLN A 153 -40.22 -1.96 24.02
C GLN A 153 -39.64 -2.38 22.67
N LEU A 154 -40.49 -2.76 21.71
CA LEU A 154 -40.07 -3.06 20.34
C LEU A 154 -39.46 -1.85 19.63
N ALA A 155 -40.04 -0.67 19.81
CA ALA A 155 -39.52 0.58 19.24
C ALA A 155 -38.11 0.90 19.76
N VAL A 156 -37.91 0.79 21.08
CA VAL A 156 -36.59 1.02 21.71
C VAL A 156 -35.56 0.01 21.21
N ARG A 157 -35.89 -1.29 21.18
CA ARG A 157 -34.97 -2.32 20.67
C ARG A 157 -34.61 -2.13 19.20
N ASN A 158 -35.57 -1.76 18.36
CA ASN A 158 -35.30 -1.48 16.94
C ASN A 158 -34.42 -0.24 16.77
N CYS A 159 -34.58 0.78 17.62
CA CYS A 159 -33.70 1.94 17.66
C CYS A 159 -32.26 1.53 18.04
N GLU A 160 -32.08 0.74 19.10
CA GLU A 160 -30.75 0.24 19.52
C GLU A 160 -30.08 -0.57 18.39
N ARG A 161 -30.83 -1.45 17.72
CA ARG A 161 -30.32 -2.20 16.56
C ARG A 161 -29.89 -1.30 15.43
N HIS A 162 -30.69 -0.30 15.09
CA HIS A 162 -30.36 0.66 14.05
C HIS A 162 -29.08 1.44 14.40
N LEU A 163 -28.92 1.90 15.63
CA LEU A 163 -27.72 2.60 16.09
C LEU A 163 -26.46 1.70 15.99
N HIS A 164 -26.57 0.43 16.35
CA HIS A 164 -25.50 -0.54 16.18
C HIS A 164 -25.17 -0.82 14.70
N ALA A 165 -26.20 -0.95 13.86
CA ALA A 165 -26.06 -1.12 12.42
C ALA A 165 -25.35 0.09 11.80
N GLU A 166 -25.75 1.31 12.15
CA GLU A 166 -25.16 2.56 11.68
C GLU A 166 -23.67 2.64 12.05
N GLN A 167 -23.32 2.34 13.30
CA GLN A 167 -21.93 2.31 13.77
C GLN A 167 -21.07 1.32 12.98
N ASN A 168 -21.60 0.12 12.72
CA ASN A 168 -20.91 -0.90 11.93
C ASN A 168 -20.70 -0.45 10.47
N VAL A 169 -21.74 0.12 9.83
CA VAL A 169 -21.62 0.65 8.47
C VAL A 169 -20.60 1.79 8.43
N ASN A 170 -20.63 2.72 9.39
CA ASN A 170 -19.67 3.82 9.49
C ASN A 170 -18.23 3.33 9.68
N PHE A 171 -18.03 2.27 10.47
CA PHE A 171 -16.72 1.60 10.58
C PHE A 171 -16.26 1.02 9.24
N LYS A 172 -17.13 0.28 8.53
CA LYS A 172 -16.82 -0.28 7.20
C LYS A 172 -16.50 0.81 6.18
N VAL A 173 -17.25 1.91 6.17
CA VAL A 173 -16.99 3.08 5.31
C VAL A 173 -15.63 3.71 5.62
N THR A 174 -15.27 3.84 6.90
CA THR A 174 -13.96 4.34 7.31
C THR A 174 -12.83 3.44 6.80
N GLN A 175 -12.96 2.11 6.95
CA GLN A 175 -11.98 1.17 6.40
C GLN A 175 -11.90 1.22 4.87
N MET A 176 -13.04 1.41 4.20
CA MET A 176 -13.10 1.61 2.75
C MET A 176 -12.35 2.88 2.31
N ALA A 177 -12.49 3.98 3.06
CA ALA A 177 -11.77 5.22 2.78
C ALA A 177 -10.24 5.07 2.94
N VAL A 178 -9.81 4.34 3.98
CA VAL A 178 -8.40 3.98 4.20
C VAL A 178 -7.87 3.15 3.02
N ALA A 179 -8.62 2.13 2.59
CA ALA A 179 -8.24 1.29 1.46
C ALA A 179 -8.13 2.09 0.16
N HIS A 180 -9.09 2.99 -0.12
CA HIS A 180 -9.01 3.89 -1.28
C HIS A 180 -7.79 4.81 -1.24
N THR A 181 -7.43 5.31 -0.07
CA THR A 181 -6.25 6.17 0.11
C THR A 181 -4.97 5.38 -0.18
N ALA A 182 -4.86 4.15 0.32
CA ALA A 182 -3.76 3.25 0.03
C ALA A 182 -3.65 2.95 -1.49
N ILE A 183 -4.77 2.67 -2.16
CA ILE A 183 -4.80 2.45 -3.62
C ILE A 183 -4.37 3.70 -4.38
N ARG A 184 -4.79 4.90 -3.96
CA ARG A 184 -4.39 6.15 -4.59
C ARG A 184 -2.87 6.39 -4.46
N ASN A 185 -2.32 6.15 -3.27
CA ASN A 185 -0.88 6.23 -3.02
C ASN A 185 -0.10 5.19 -3.85
N PHE A 186 -0.64 3.97 -3.95
CA PHE A 186 -0.10 2.93 -4.81
C PHE A 186 -0.08 3.39 -6.28
N ALA A 187 -1.19 3.88 -6.82
CA ALA A 187 -1.28 4.32 -8.21
C ALA A 187 -0.30 5.46 -8.52
N ALA A 188 -0.16 6.43 -7.61
CA ALA A 188 0.83 7.49 -7.74
C ALA A 188 2.28 6.96 -7.73
N GLY A 189 2.58 6.02 -6.82
CA GLY A 189 3.89 5.37 -6.77
C GLY A 189 4.19 4.54 -8.02
N SER A 190 3.22 3.81 -8.55
CA SER A 190 3.36 3.04 -9.78
C SER A 190 3.62 3.94 -10.99
N ALA A 191 2.97 5.09 -11.07
CA ALA A 191 3.24 6.07 -12.13
C ALA A 191 4.68 6.60 -12.07
N LEU A 192 5.19 6.90 -10.86
CA LEU A 192 6.60 7.30 -10.68
C LEU A 192 7.57 6.20 -11.12
N VAL A 193 7.32 4.95 -10.72
CA VAL A 193 8.14 3.80 -11.13
C VAL A 193 8.11 3.60 -12.65
N ALA A 194 6.94 3.75 -13.27
CA ALA A 194 6.79 3.65 -14.72
C ALA A 194 7.59 4.73 -15.45
N MET A 195 7.55 5.99 -14.97
CA MET A 195 8.35 7.07 -15.54
C MET A 195 9.86 6.82 -15.40
N LEU A 196 10.31 6.33 -14.24
CA LEU A 196 11.71 5.97 -14.02
C LEU A 196 12.15 4.82 -14.92
N GLY A 197 11.32 3.79 -15.07
CA GLY A 197 11.56 2.67 -15.97
C GLY A 197 11.67 3.12 -17.42
N PHE A 198 10.75 3.98 -17.86
CA PHE A 198 10.76 4.57 -19.20
C PHE A 198 12.03 5.39 -19.44
N ALA A 199 12.38 6.31 -18.53
CA ALA A 199 13.58 7.13 -18.64
C ALA A 199 14.85 6.26 -18.67
N SER A 200 14.93 5.23 -17.83
CA SER A 200 16.06 4.29 -17.82
C SER A 200 16.18 3.52 -19.14
N ALA A 201 15.06 3.06 -19.70
CA ALA A 201 15.02 2.34 -20.97
C ALA A 201 15.44 3.25 -22.15
N SER A 202 15.04 4.53 -22.14
CA SER A 202 15.42 5.48 -23.20
C SER A 202 16.91 5.84 -23.17
N ILE A 203 17.55 5.83 -22.00
CA ILE A 203 18.99 6.16 -21.87
C ILE A 203 19.86 4.95 -22.23
N GLN A 204 19.38 3.72 -22.02
CA GLN A 204 20.11 2.51 -22.39
C GLN A 204 20.08 2.30 -23.91
N SER A 205 21.15 2.75 -24.60
CA SER A 205 21.32 2.46 -26.01
C SER A 205 21.46 0.94 -26.24
N PRO A 206 20.67 0.34 -27.17
CA PRO A 206 20.65 -1.11 -27.40
C PRO A 206 22.01 -1.71 -27.80
N GLY A 207 22.90 -0.90 -28.40
CA GLY A 207 24.26 -1.32 -28.75
C GLY A 207 25.15 -1.64 -27.55
N SER A 208 24.89 -1.07 -26.37
CA SER A 208 25.72 -1.28 -25.17
C SER A 208 25.51 -2.66 -24.52
N ALA A 209 24.28 -3.18 -24.55
CA ALA A 209 23.94 -4.49 -24.01
C ALA A 209 24.45 -5.62 -24.91
N ALA A 210 24.28 -5.49 -26.23
CA ALA A 210 24.84 -6.43 -27.20
C ALA A 210 26.37 -6.46 -27.15
N ALA A 211 27.03 -5.29 -27.07
CA ALA A 211 28.49 -5.21 -26.92
C ALA A 211 28.99 -5.79 -25.59
N LYS A 212 28.22 -5.66 -24.50
CA LYS A 212 28.53 -6.31 -23.21
C LYS A 212 28.36 -7.82 -23.26
N ALA A 213 27.32 -8.31 -23.92
CA ALA A 213 27.09 -9.74 -24.10
C ALA A 213 28.21 -10.38 -24.94
N ILE A 214 28.60 -9.73 -26.05
CA ILE A 214 29.73 -10.15 -26.90
C ILE A 214 31.05 -10.13 -26.12
N ARG A 215 31.27 -9.16 -25.21
CA ARG A 215 32.46 -9.13 -24.35
C ARG A 215 32.47 -10.18 -23.25
N LYS A 216 31.31 -10.65 -22.77
CA LYS A 216 31.24 -11.67 -21.72
C LYS A 216 31.45 -13.09 -22.24
N ASP A 217 31.25 -13.31 -23.54
CA ASP A 217 31.37 -14.64 -24.15
C ASP A 217 32.78 -14.88 -24.73
N PRO A 218 33.62 -15.70 -24.09
CA PRO A 218 35.00 -15.92 -24.51
C PRO A 218 35.10 -16.60 -25.87
N ASP A 219 34.08 -17.35 -26.29
CA ASP A 219 34.09 -18.04 -27.59
C ASP A 219 33.73 -17.09 -28.74
N ILE A 220 32.86 -16.11 -28.49
CA ILE A 220 32.61 -15.02 -29.45
C ILE A 220 33.85 -14.12 -29.57
N GLN A 221 34.57 -13.86 -28.48
CA GLN A 221 35.84 -13.13 -28.56
C GLN A 221 36.90 -13.88 -29.38
N LYS A 222 36.97 -15.22 -29.28
CA LYS A 222 37.86 -16.03 -30.12
C LYS A 222 37.45 -15.99 -31.59
N LEU A 223 36.16 -16.06 -31.88
CA LEU A 223 35.63 -15.95 -33.25
C LEU A 223 35.89 -14.56 -33.87
N LEU A 224 35.83 -13.49 -33.06
CA LEU A 224 36.07 -12.12 -33.50
C LEU A 224 37.55 -11.74 -33.58
N ARG A 225 38.46 -12.43 -32.87
CA ARG A 225 39.91 -12.22 -32.98
C ARG A 225 40.48 -12.65 -34.33
N GLY A 226 39.75 -13.46 -35.09
CA GLY A 226 40.23 -14.08 -36.31
C GLY A 226 41.30 -15.14 -36.03
N PRO A 227 41.69 -15.94 -37.05
CA PRO A 227 42.81 -16.86 -36.93
C PRO A 227 44.09 -16.10 -36.60
N GLU A 228 44.92 -16.64 -35.70
CA GLU A 228 46.24 -16.11 -35.40
C GLU A 228 47.02 -15.96 -36.71
N GLY A 229 47.28 -14.72 -37.11
CA GLY A 229 48.13 -14.45 -38.26
C GLY A 229 49.51 -15.07 -38.05
N PRO A 230 50.22 -15.47 -39.11
CA PRO A 230 51.58 -15.95 -38.99
C PRO A 230 52.43 -14.93 -38.23
N PRO A 231 53.40 -15.37 -37.39
CA PRO A 231 54.22 -14.46 -36.60
C PRO A 231 54.81 -13.40 -37.51
N GLY A 232 54.48 -12.14 -37.23
CA GLY A 232 54.99 -11.01 -37.99
C GLY A 232 56.52 -11.03 -37.98
N PRO A 233 57.17 -10.52 -39.05
CA PRO A 233 58.62 -10.39 -39.06
C PRO A 233 59.06 -9.64 -37.81
N ILE A 234 60.11 -10.15 -37.15
CA ILE A 234 60.75 -9.52 -36.00
C ILE A 234 61.04 -8.07 -36.39
N GLY A 235 60.31 -7.14 -35.76
CA GLY A 235 60.54 -5.71 -35.98
C GLY A 235 62.01 -5.39 -35.70
N PRO A 236 62.60 -4.43 -36.43
CA PRO A 236 63.99 -4.04 -36.21
C PRO A 236 64.18 -3.72 -34.72
N LYS A 237 65.19 -4.37 -34.13
CA LYS A 237 65.58 -4.19 -32.73
C LYS A 237 65.85 -2.69 -32.53
N GLY A 238 64.94 -2.01 -31.84
CA GLY A 238 65.09 -0.59 -31.52
C GLY A 238 66.44 -0.33 -30.88
N GLU A 239 67.06 0.79 -31.22
CA GLU A 239 68.35 1.20 -30.68
C GLU A 239 68.32 1.21 -29.14
N PRO A 240 69.38 0.74 -28.47
CA PRO A 240 69.42 0.72 -27.02
C PRO A 240 69.28 2.15 -26.47
N GLY A 241 68.18 2.38 -25.76
CA GLY A 241 67.92 3.63 -25.06
C GLY A 241 69.08 3.97 -24.13
N ILE A 242 69.61 5.18 -24.30
CA ILE A 242 70.68 5.77 -23.50
C ILE A 242 70.27 5.67 -22.02
N SER A 243 71.16 5.07 -21.23
CA SER A 243 70.97 4.87 -19.79
C SER A 243 70.65 6.19 -19.10
N ALA A 244 69.49 6.23 -18.44
CA ALA A 244 69.11 7.33 -17.58
C ALA A 244 70.11 7.49 -16.44
N THR A 245 70.68 8.69 -16.35
CA THR A 245 71.52 9.18 -15.26
C THR A 245 70.78 9.01 -13.92
N PRO A 246 71.42 8.50 -12.86
CA PRO A 246 70.77 8.37 -11.56
C PRO A 246 70.54 9.76 -10.96
N ILE A 247 69.27 10.14 -10.81
CA ILE A 247 68.85 11.30 -10.02
C ILE A 247 69.14 10.97 -8.55
N GLN A 248 70.07 11.73 -7.98
CA GLN A 248 70.39 11.74 -6.56
C GLN A 248 69.13 12.04 -5.74
N SER A 249 68.78 11.13 -4.83
CA SER A 249 67.83 11.39 -3.74
C SER A 249 68.42 12.40 -2.77
N PRO A 250 67.81 13.58 -2.54
CA PRO A 250 68.12 14.39 -1.39
C PRO A 250 67.37 13.85 -0.18
N SER A 251 68.15 13.30 0.74
CA SER A 251 67.80 13.15 2.15
C SER A 251 67.40 14.49 2.76
N SER A 252 66.22 14.58 3.36
CA SER A 252 65.99 15.53 4.45
C SER A 252 64.98 14.95 5.42
N ASP A 253 65.53 14.47 6.54
CA ASP A 253 64.90 14.49 7.85
C ASP A 253 64.15 15.82 8.05
N HIS A 254 62.87 15.76 8.41
CA HIS A 254 62.36 16.73 9.36
C HIS A 254 61.24 16.16 10.23
N ARG A 255 61.60 16.11 11.51
CA ARG A 255 60.88 15.70 12.71
C ARG A 255 59.98 16.83 13.23
N ALA A 256 58.87 16.43 13.87
CA ALA A 256 58.02 17.18 14.82
C ALA A 256 57.19 18.35 14.24
N SER A 257 55.97 18.67 14.67
CA SER A 257 55.24 18.46 15.93
C SER A 257 53.74 18.74 15.72
N ARG A 258 52.86 17.95 16.34
CA ARG A 258 51.44 18.28 16.57
C ARG A 258 51.30 19.24 17.77
N PRO A 259 50.33 20.15 17.75
CA PRO A 259 49.56 20.48 18.93
C PRO A 259 48.07 20.11 18.76
N ARG A 260 47.41 20.00 19.92
CA ARG A 260 45.98 19.72 20.12
C ARG A 260 45.10 20.85 19.65
#